data_AF-A0A2Z4V9J6-F1
#
_entry.id   AF-A0A2Z4V9J6-F1
#
_cell.length_a   1.000
_cell.length_b   1.000
_cell.length_c   1.000
_cell.angle_alpha   90.00
_cell.angle_beta   90.00
_cell.angle_gamma   90.00
#
_symmetry.space_group_name_H-M   'P 1'
#
loop_
_entity.id
_entity.type
_entity.pdbx_description
1 polymer ?
#
loop_
_entity_poly.entity_id
_entity_poly.type
_entity_poly.pdbx_seq_one_letter_code
_entity_poly.pdbx_strand_id
1 'polypeptide(L)'
;MASFRGESVTGCSGCGGCGTCGGTSPDAAVRAAGVLGYPVALKTTAPHLRHRADLGGVRLDLTTEAELRRSYEELTHALGKPQELLPVVQSMVPRGVDTVIRSVIDPAAGAVLSFGLSGVASELLGDTAHRLVPATDRDAAGLIRSIRTAPLLFGWRGSAPVDTPALEELLLRLSRLVDDHPEVVGVVLEPVVVATEGLSVLSATVRVAHPPARGDLGPRTLPSY
;
A
#
# COMPACT_ATOMS: atom_id res chain seq x y z
N MET A 1 -11.75 -5.50 18.23
CA MET A 1 -11.09 -5.66 16.91
C MET A 1 -11.56 -4.53 16.01
N ALA A 2 -10.94 -3.36 16.12
CA ALA A 2 -11.18 -2.26 15.19
C ALA A 2 -10.15 -2.41 14.06
N SER A 3 -10.60 -2.84 12.88
CA SER A 3 -9.81 -2.77 11.66
C SER A 3 -10.09 -1.41 11.06
N PHE A 4 -9.16 -0.45 11.19
CA PHE A 4 -9.29 0.80 10.48
C PHE A 4 -8.83 0.52 9.04
N ARG A 5 -9.79 0.49 8.12
CA ARG A 5 -9.55 0.24 6.69
C ARG A 5 -9.44 1.60 6.01
N GLY A 6 -8.21 2.05 5.76
CA GLY A 6 -7.95 3.29 5.04
C GLY A 6 -8.21 3.12 3.54
N GLU A 7 -9.47 3.10 3.14
CA GLU A 7 -10.01 3.51 1.82
C GLU A 7 -11.55 3.38 1.90
N SER A 8 -12.17 4.17 2.77
CA SER A 8 -13.62 4.39 2.72
C SER A 8 -13.92 5.44 1.66
N VAL A 9 -14.17 5.01 0.42
CA VAL A 9 -14.84 5.83 -0.60
C VAL A 9 -16.33 5.86 -0.25
N THR A 10 -16.66 6.61 0.81
CA THR A 10 -18.04 7.05 1.04
C THR A 10 -18.17 8.37 0.29
N GLY A 11 -19.14 8.44 -0.63
CA GLY A 11 -19.23 9.48 -1.67
C GLY A 11 -18.93 10.90 -1.18
N CYS A 12 -17.92 11.52 -1.78
CA CYS A 12 -17.62 12.93 -1.57
C CYS A 12 -18.12 13.76 -2.75
N SER A 13 -19.27 14.37 -2.58
CA SER A 13 -19.56 15.67 -3.20
C SER A 13 -18.74 16.72 -2.42
N GLY A 14 -17.54 17.02 -2.91
CA GLY A 14 -16.68 18.08 -2.37
C GLY A 14 -15.25 17.62 -2.11
N CYS A 15 -14.32 18.12 -2.92
CA CYS A 15 -12.88 17.87 -2.86
C CYS A 15 -12.28 18.36 -1.53
N GLY A 16 -11.39 17.54 -0.96
CA GLY A 16 -10.56 17.89 0.19
C GLY A 16 -9.82 16.66 0.72
N GLY A 17 -8.70 16.29 0.09
CA GLY A 17 -7.72 15.34 0.63
C GLY A 17 -7.79 13.90 0.11
N CYS A 18 -8.87 13.47 -0.54
CA CYS A 18 -8.96 12.15 -1.15
C CYS A 18 -8.61 12.26 -2.64
N GLY A 19 -7.50 11.66 -3.09
CA GLY A 19 -7.06 11.66 -4.49
C GLY A 19 -7.96 10.87 -5.45
N THR A 20 -9.21 10.58 -5.04
CA THR A 20 -10.19 9.77 -5.75
C THR A 20 -11.53 10.53 -5.84
N CYS A 21 -12.15 10.55 -7.01
CA CYS A 21 -13.42 11.23 -7.27
C CYS A 21 -14.38 10.29 -8.03
N GLY A 22 -15.61 10.15 -7.56
CA GLY A 22 -16.62 9.28 -8.18
C GLY A 22 -17.35 9.96 -9.34
N GLY A 23 -17.71 9.17 -10.38
CA GLY A 23 -18.47 9.67 -11.52
C GLY A 23 -19.32 8.59 -12.19
N THR A 24 -20.64 8.75 -12.16
CA THR A 24 -21.60 7.85 -12.85
C THR A 24 -21.79 8.19 -14.33
N SER A 25 -21.07 9.19 -14.85
CA SER A 25 -21.04 9.52 -16.28
C SER A 25 -19.62 9.86 -16.74
N PRO A 26 -19.33 9.72 -18.06
CA PRO A 26 -18.05 10.14 -18.63
C PRO A 26 -17.71 11.60 -18.33
N ASP A 27 -18.68 12.52 -18.42
CA ASP A 27 -18.44 13.94 -18.14
C ASP A 27 -18.08 14.21 -16.68
N ALA A 28 -18.67 13.45 -15.74
CA ALA A 28 -18.30 13.55 -14.33
C ALA A 28 -16.86 13.05 -14.10
N ALA A 29 -16.47 11.96 -14.76
CA ALA A 29 -15.10 11.44 -14.72
C ALA A 29 -14.09 12.44 -15.29
N VAL A 30 -14.42 13.09 -16.41
CA VAL A 30 -13.56 14.13 -17.02
C VAL A 30 -13.41 15.35 -16.11
N ARG A 31 -14.50 15.83 -15.51
CA ARG A 31 -14.42 16.94 -14.54
C ARG A 31 -13.55 16.58 -13.34
N ALA A 32 -13.69 15.35 -12.83
CA ALA A 32 -12.83 14.85 -11.77
C ALA A 32 -11.35 14.81 -12.19
N ALA A 33 -11.04 14.30 -13.37
CA ALA A 33 -9.67 14.29 -13.90
C ALA A 33 -9.10 15.69 -14.09
N GLY A 34 -9.91 16.67 -14.51
CA GLY A 34 -9.52 18.07 -14.62
C GLY A 34 -9.13 18.70 -13.27
N VAL A 35 -9.72 18.26 -12.17
CA VAL A 35 -9.35 18.69 -10.81
C VAL A 35 -8.12 17.95 -10.29
N LEU A 36 -8.04 16.64 -10.53
CA LEU A 36 -6.96 15.78 -10.05
C LEU A 36 -5.63 15.99 -10.81
N GLY A 37 -5.70 16.40 -12.07
CA GLY A 37 -4.56 16.45 -12.97
C GLY A 37 -4.23 15.08 -13.57
N TYR A 38 -3.78 15.08 -14.83
CA TYR A 38 -3.34 13.88 -15.53
C TYR A 38 -1.86 13.56 -15.22
N PRO A 39 -1.43 12.27 -15.27
CA PRO A 39 -2.23 11.09 -15.61
C PRO A 39 -3.13 10.60 -14.48
N VAL A 40 -4.27 10.01 -14.86
CA VAL A 40 -5.26 9.43 -13.93
C VAL A 40 -5.49 7.95 -14.21
N ALA A 41 -5.99 7.25 -13.19
CA ALA A 41 -6.54 5.91 -13.27
C ALA A 41 -8.07 5.96 -13.20
N LEU A 42 -8.74 5.08 -13.95
CA LEU A 42 -10.17 4.82 -13.83
C LEU A 42 -10.36 3.40 -13.26
N LYS A 43 -11.01 3.28 -12.11
CA LYS A 43 -11.27 1.99 -11.45
C LYS A 43 -12.72 1.80 -11.05
N THR A 44 -13.19 0.55 -11.05
CA THR A 44 -14.48 0.14 -10.45
C THR A 44 -14.36 -0.02 -8.94
N THR A 45 -15.38 0.38 -8.18
CA THR A 45 -15.43 0.17 -6.71
C THR A 45 -16.53 -0.81 -6.28
N ALA A 46 -17.19 -1.42 -7.26
CA ALA A 46 -18.25 -2.41 -7.08
C ALA A 46 -17.79 -3.57 -6.18
N PRO A 47 -18.55 -3.94 -5.12
CA PRO A 47 -18.13 -4.96 -4.17
C PRO A 47 -17.75 -6.31 -4.79
N HIS A 48 -18.47 -6.72 -5.84
CA HIS A 48 -18.25 -8.00 -6.53
C HIS A 48 -17.01 -8.01 -7.45
N LEU A 49 -16.43 -6.84 -7.74
CA LEU A 49 -15.19 -6.68 -8.51
C LEU A 49 -14.00 -6.23 -7.64
N ARG A 50 -14.21 -6.01 -6.33
CA ARG A 50 -13.12 -5.69 -5.41
C ARG A 50 -12.13 -6.84 -5.36
N HIS A 51 -10.84 -6.52 -5.46
CA HIS A 51 -9.73 -7.48 -5.51
C HIS A 51 -9.70 -8.37 -6.77
N ARG A 52 -10.43 -8.02 -7.82
CA ARG A 52 -10.45 -8.72 -9.11
C ARG A 52 -9.93 -7.85 -10.25
N ALA A 53 -8.70 -7.35 -10.08
CA ALA A 53 -8.04 -6.54 -11.11
C ALA A 53 -7.82 -7.33 -12.42
N ASP A 54 -7.76 -8.67 -12.34
CA ASP A 54 -7.71 -9.61 -13.47
C ASP A 54 -8.87 -9.44 -14.46
N LEU A 55 -10.01 -8.94 -13.99
CA LEU A 55 -11.21 -8.74 -14.81
C LEU A 55 -11.20 -7.41 -15.58
N GLY A 56 -10.11 -6.65 -15.56
CA GLY A 56 -10.00 -5.40 -16.34
C GLY A 56 -10.80 -4.24 -15.76
N GLY A 57 -11.19 -4.30 -14.48
CA GLY A 57 -11.88 -3.23 -13.76
C GLY A 57 -11.03 -1.99 -13.46
N VAL A 58 -9.77 -1.98 -13.89
CA VAL A 58 -8.81 -0.89 -13.71
C VAL A 58 -8.21 -0.52 -15.06
N ARG A 59 -8.23 0.78 -15.38
CA ARG A 59 -7.55 1.41 -16.51
C ARG A 59 -6.57 2.43 -15.96
N LEU A 60 -5.29 2.26 -16.26
CA LEU A 60 -4.20 3.10 -15.76
C LEU A 60 -3.67 3.97 -16.89
N ASP A 61 -2.91 4.99 -16.51
CA ASP A 61 -2.13 5.83 -17.41
C ASP A 61 -2.98 6.55 -18.47
N LEU A 62 -4.16 7.00 -18.06
CA LEU A 62 -5.01 7.82 -18.90
C LEU A 62 -4.43 9.23 -18.85
N THR A 63 -3.92 9.71 -19.98
CA THR A 63 -3.17 10.98 -20.07
C THR A 63 -4.00 12.12 -20.65
N THR A 64 -5.14 11.80 -21.29
CA THR A 64 -6.01 12.77 -21.95
C THR A 64 -7.48 12.54 -21.66
N GLU A 65 -8.29 13.58 -21.85
CA GLU A 65 -9.76 13.49 -21.77
C GLU A 65 -10.32 12.44 -22.74
N ALA A 66 -9.81 12.40 -23.98
CA ALA A 66 -10.28 11.47 -25.00
C ALA A 66 -10.02 10.01 -24.60
N GLU A 67 -8.84 9.72 -24.06
CA GLU A 67 -8.50 8.39 -23.53
C GLU A 67 -9.41 8.01 -22.36
N LEU A 68 -9.65 8.93 -21.43
CA LEU A 68 -10.51 8.68 -20.27
C LEU A 68 -11.95 8.37 -20.69
N ARG A 69 -12.52 9.14 -21.64
CA ARG A 69 -13.88 8.90 -22.15
C ARG A 69 -13.99 7.52 -22.81
N ARG A 70 -13.07 7.21 -23.71
CA ARG A 70 -13.03 5.91 -24.39
C ARG A 70 -12.91 4.76 -23.38
N SER A 71 -11.98 4.86 -22.43
CA SER A 71 -11.79 3.84 -21.40
C SER A 71 -13.00 3.68 -20.47
N TYR A 72 -13.76 4.75 -20.23
CA TYR A 72 -15.02 4.68 -19.47
C TYR A 72 -16.10 3.89 -20.23
N GLU A 73 -16.27 4.18 -21.52
CA GLU A 73 -17.21 3.47 -22.38
C GLU A 73 -16.83 1.98 -22.51
N GLU A 74 -15.56 1.68 -22.74
CA GLU A 74 -15.06 0.31 -22.81
C GLU A 74 -15.28 -0.45 -21.49
N LEU A 75 -15.01 0.19 -20.35
CA LEU A 75 -15.18 -0.43 -19.02
C LEU A 75 -16.66 -0.74 -18.73
N THR A 76 -17.55 0.19 -19.05
CA THR A 76 -19.00 0.01 -18.82
C THR A 76 -19.62 -0.97 -19.82
N HIS A 77 -19.15 -0.99 -21.07
CA HIS A 77 -19.55 -1.99 -22.05
C HIS A 77 -19.11 -3.41 -21.64
N ALA A 78 -17.90 -3.56 -21.10
CA ALA A 78 -17.34 -4.86 -20.76
C ALA A 78 -17.89 -5.43 -19.44
N LEU A 79 -18.10 -4.58 -18.43
CA LEU A 79 -18.32 -5.04 -17.04
C LEU A 79 -19.71 -4.74 -16.49
N GLY A 80 -20.50 -3.89 -17.16
CA GLY A 80 -21.87 -3.59 -16.76
C GLY A 80 -22.15 -2.09 -16.57
N LYS A 81 -23.34 -1.80 -16.03
CA LYS A 81 -23.83 -0.42 -15.96
C LYS A 81 -23.04 0.42 -14.94
N PRO A 82 -22.83 1.73 -15.19
CA PRO A 82 -22.13 2.62 -14.26
C PRO A 82 -22.65 2.58 -12.82
N GLN A 83 -23.96 2.39 -12.63
CA GLN A 83 -24.60 2.33 -11.31
C GLN A 83 -24.18 1.11 -10.50
N GLU A 84 -23.84 0.01 -11.18
CA GLU A 84 -23.37 -1.24 -10.56
C GLU A 84 -21.86 -1.22 -10.38
N LEU A 85 -21.13 -0.64 -11.35
CA LEU A 85 -19.67 -0.55 -11.36
C LEU A 85 -19.12 0.51 -10.40
N LEU A 86 -19.87 1.58 -10.14
CA LEU A 86 -19.40 2.71 -9.32
C LEU A 86 -17.99 3.20 -9.74
N PRO A 87 -17.79 3.67 -10.99
CA PRO A 87 -16.49 4.08 -11.47
C PRO A 87 -15.95 5.31 -10.70
N VAL A 88 -14.66 5.28 -10.41
CA VAL A 88 -13.93 6.37 -9.76
C VAL A 88 -12.67 6.70 -10.54
N VAL A 89 -12.35 7.99 -10.59
CA VAL A 89 -11.10 8.52 -11.15
C VAL A 89 -10.15 8.81 -10.01
N GLN A 90 -8.89 8.42 -10.14
CA GLN A 90 -7.85 8.61 -9.13
C GLN A 90 -6.58 9.18 -9.76
N SER A 91 -5.89 10.10 -9.08
CA SER A 91 -4.58 10.58 -9.49
C SER A 91 -3.55 9.45 -9.47
N MET A 92 -2.67 9.37 -10.48
CA MET A 92 -1.59 8.39 -10.47
C MET A 92 -0.39 8.89 -9.66
N VAL A 93 0.25 7.95 -8.96
CA VAL A 93 1.57 8.18 -8.34
C VAL A 93 2.66 7.89 -9.35
N PRO A 94 3.87 8.48 -9.20
CA PRO A 94 5.02 8.15 -10.04
C PRO A 94 5.24 6.63 -10.11
N ARG A 95 5.62 6.15 -11.29
CA ARG A 95 5.92 4.73 -11.49
C ARG A 95 7.14 4.34 -10.63
N GLY A 96 7.08 3.16 -10.04
CA GLY A 96 8.10 2.66 -9.14
C GLY A 96 8.02 1.16 -8.96
N VAL A 97 8.77 0.66 -8.00
CA VAL A 97 8.70 -0.76 -7.58
C VAL A 97 7.65 -0.87 -6.48
N ASP A 98 6.68 -1.76 -6.69
CA ASP A 98 5.65 -2.04 -5.69
C ASP A 98 6.25 -2.90 -4.58
N THR A 99 6.08 -2.48 -3.32
CA THR A 99 6.60 -3.16 -2.13
C THR A 99 5.51 -3.39 -1.10
N VAL A 100 5.76 -4.35 -0.21
CA VAL A 100 4.88 -4.70 0.90
C VAL A 100 5.68 -4.55 2.18
N ILE A 101 5.14 -3.76 3.11
CA ILE A 101 5.71 -3.60 4.44
C ILE A 101 4.65 -4.02 5.45
N ARG A 102 5.02 -4.91 6.36
CA ARG A 102 4.11 -5.38 7.41
C ARG A 102 4.78 -5.32 8.77
N SER A 103 4.02 -5.03 9.80
CA SER A 103 4.42 -5.27 11.17
C SER A 103 3.34 -6.12 11.85
N VAL A 104 3.75 -7.16 12.56
CA VAL A 104 2.85 -8.06 13.31
C VAL A 104 3.47 -8.40 14.65
N ILE A 105 2.62 -8.66 15.65
CA ILE A 105 3.07 -9.21 16.94
C ILE A 105 3.14 -10.72 16.83
N ASP A 106 4.35 -11.26 16.91
CA ASP A 106 4.61 -12.69 17.07
C ASP A 106 4.58 -13.08 18.57
N PRO A 107 3.89 -14.17 18.96
CA PRO A 107 3.81 -14.57 20.35
C PRO A 107 5.15 -14.93 21.02
N ALA A 108 6.14 -15.40 20.24
CA ALA A 108 7.44 -15.83 20.75
C ALA A 108 8.50 -14.72 20.67
N ALA A 109 8.44 -13.88 19.64
CA ALA A 109 9.48 -12.89 19.33
C ALA A 109 9.08 -11.43 19.61
N GLY A 110 7.79 -11.15 19.84
CA GLY A 110 7.28 -9.78 19.96
C GLY A 110 7.02 -9.14 18.59
N ALA A 111 7.17 -7.81 18.49
CA ALA A 111 6.90 -7.10 17.26
C ALA A 111 7.94 -7.42 16.16
N VAL A 112 7.45 -7.86 15.00
CA VAL A 112 8.27 -8.24 13.84
C VAL A 112 7.92 -7.36 12.64
N LEU A 113 8.92 -6.66 12.13
CA LEU A 113 8.87 -5.90 10.90
C LEU A 113 9.22 -6.82 9.71
N SER A 114 8.42 -6.77 8.66
CA SER A 114 8.55 -7.61 7.47
C SER A 114 8.57 -6.76 6.21
N PHE A 115 9.40 -7.13 5.25
CA PHE A 115 9.56 -6.43 3.98
C PHE A 115 9.68 -7.41 2.81
N GLY A 116 9.04 -7.08 1.70
CA GLY A 116 9.16 -7.79 0.42
C GLY A 116 8.66 -6.92 -0.74
N LEU A 117 8.82 -7.40 -1.96
CA LEU A 117 8.19 -6.77 -3.12
C LEU A 117 6.75 -7.27 -3.29
N SER A 118 5.86 -6.41 -3.78
CA SER A 118 4.51 -6.82 -4.16
C SER A 118 4.54 -7.62 -5.45
N GLY A 119 3.59 -8.54 -5.59
CA GLY A 119 3.35 -9.24 -6.84
C GLY A 119 3.44 -10.76 -6.71
N VAL A 120 2.74 -11.43 -7.63
CA VAL A 120 2.51 -12.87 -7.60
C VAL A 120 3.79 -13.69 -7.48
N ALA A 121 4.87 -13.29 -8.16
CA ALA A 121 6.14 -14.01 -8.09
C ALA A 121 6.78 -13.94 -6.70
N SER A 122 6.78 -12.77 -6.07
CA SER A 122 7.33 -12.58 -4.72
C SER A 122 6.51 -13.34 -3.68
N GLU A 123 5.18 -13.32 -3.81
CA GLU A 123 4.26 -14.08 -2.95
C GLU A 123 4.45 -15.60 -3.11
N LEU A 124 4.48 -16.08 -4.36
CA LEU A 124 4.64 -17.50 -4.67
C LEU A 124 5.98 -18.06 -4.16
N LEU A 125 7.04 -17.27 -4.25
CA LEU A 125 8.38 -17.67 -3.81
C LEU A 125 8.61 -17.43 -2.32
N GLY A 126 7.70 -16.74 -1.63
CA GLY A 126 7.87 -16.34 -0.24
C GLY A 126 9.07 -15.40 -0.04
N ASP A 127 9.31 -14.48 -0.99
CA ASP A 127 10.45 -13.57 -0.93
C ASP A 127 10.21 -12.40 0.01
N THR A 128 10.24 -12.69 1.31
CA THR A 128 10.03 -11.73 2.39
C THR A 128 11.13 -11.91 3.43
N ALA A 129 11.59 -10.80 4.00
CA ALA A 129 12.57 -10.78 5.06
C ALA A 129 11.98 -10.14 6.33
N HIS A 130 12.61 -10.44 7.47
CA HIS A 130 12.11 -10.04 8.79
C HIS A 130 13.19 -9.45 9.69
N ARG A 131 12.79 -8.51 10.55
CA ARG A 131 13.59 -7.94 11.64
C ARG A 131 12.73 -7.74 12.88
N LEU A 132 13.34 -7.84 14.05
CA LEU A 132 12.68 -7.48 15.31
C LEU A 132 12.61 -5.96 15.43
N VAL A 133 11.59 -5.50 16.13
CA VAL A 133 11.39 -4.10 16.53
C VAL A 133 11.91 -3.91 17.97
N PRO A 134 12.56 -2.78 18.29
CA PRO A 134 12.88 -1.66 17.42
C PRO A 134 14.07 -1.94 16.48
N ALA A 135 13.90 -1.63 15.20
CA ALA A 135 14.92 -1.77 14.17
C ALA A 135 15.88 -0.57 14.16
N THR A 136 17.17 -0.85 13.96
CA THR A 136 18.19 0.18 13.69
C THR A 136 18.23 0.56 12.21
N ASP A 137 18.95 1.63 11.88
CA ASP A 137 19.28 2.02 10.51
C ASP A 137 19.96 0.88 9.74
N ARG A 138 20.91 0.18 10.38
CA ARG A 138 21.56 -1.00 9.81
C ARG A 138 20.59 -2.16 9.58
N ASP A 139 19.62 -2.35 10.48
CA ASP A 139 18.59 -3.37 10.30
C ASP A 139 17.69 -3.06 9.11
N ALA A 140 17.25 -1.81 8.95
CA ALA A 140 16.43 -1.39 7.82
C ALA A 140 17.18 -1.55 6.48
N ALA A 141 18.42 -1.04 6.41
CA ALA A 141 19.28 -1.17 5.25
C ALA A 141 19.58 -2.64 4.89
N GLY A 142 19.81 -3.47 5.90
CA GLY A 142 20.04 -4.91 5.75
C GLY A 142 18.77 -5.67 5.33
N LEU A 143 17.61 -5.30 5.89
CA LEU A 143 16.31 -5.90 5.59
C LEU A 143 15.98 -5.74 4.10
N ILE A 144 16.11 -4.53 3.56
CA ILE A 144 15.86 -4.25 2.13
C ILE A 144 16.76 -5.08 1.22
N ARG A 145 18.04 -5.21 1.58
CA ARG A 145 19.04 -5.94 0.77
C ARG A 145 18.93 -7.46 0.87
N SER A 146 18.19 -7.97 1.85
CA SER A 146 18.15 -9.40 2.17
C SER A 146 17.14 -10.22 1.36
N ILE A 147 16.16 -9.58 0.74
CA ILE A 147 15.22 -10.26 -0.16
C ILE A 147 15.91 -10.62 -1.48
N ARG A 148 15.56 -11.75 -2.10
CA ARG A 148 16.21 -12.21 -3.34
C ARG A 148 15.94 -11.29 -4.52
N THR A 149 14.80 -10.60 -4.48
CA THR A 149 14.38 -9.64 -5.50
C THR A 149 14.91 -8.21 -5.27
N ALA A 150 15.75 -7.99 -4.25
CA ALA A 150 16.36 -6.71 -3.96
C ALA A 150 17.05 -6.02 -5.16
N PRO A 151 17.69 -6.74 -6.12
CA PRO A 151 18.26 -6.10 -7.31
C PRO A 151 17.28 -5.23 -8.11
N LEU A 152 15.97 -5.49 -8.06
CA LEU A 152 14.96 -4.66 -8.71
C LEU A 152 14.90 -3.23 -8.13
N LEU A 153 15.27 -3.06 -6.86
CA LEU A 153 15.30 -1.76 -6.19
C LEU A 153 16.56 -0.95 -6.56
N PHE A 154 17.65 -1.61 -6.94
CA PHE A 154 18.94 -0.96 -7.22
C PHE A 154 19.23 -0.79 -8.72
N GLY A 155 18.24 -1.05 -9.57
CA GLY A 155 18.36 -0.97 -11.03
C GLY A 155 18.65 -2.34 -11.65
N TRP A 156 17.68 -2.86 -12.41
CA TRP A 156 17.77 -4.15 -13.08
C TRP A 156 17.31 -4.03 -14.53
N ARG A 157 18.08 -4.59 -15.47
CA ARG A 157 17.80 -4.53 -16.92
C ARG A 157 17.49 -3.11 -17.43
N GLY A 158 18.25 -2.12 -16.97
CA GLY A 158 18.13 -0.73 -17.42
C GLY A 158 17.09 0.10 -16.69
N SER A 159 16.42 -0.44 -15.66
CA SER A 159 15.63 0.39 -14.75
C SER A 159 16.54 1.27 -13.89
N ALA A 160 16.08 2.48 -13.58
CA ALA A 160 16.73 3.33 -12.59
C ALA A 160 16.57 2.73 -11.18
N PRO A 161 17.54 2.95 -10.27
CA PRO A 161 17.37 2.62 -8.86
C PRO A 161 16.24 3.45 -8.26
N VAL A 162 15.54 2.87 -7.28
CA VAL A 162 14.50 3.57 -6.51
C VAL A 162 15.10 4.32 -5.33
N ASP A 163 14.32 5.21 -4.72
CA ASP A 163 14.69 5.94 -3.51
C ASP A 163 14.70 5.02 -2.28
N THR A 164 15.75 4.20 -2.16
CA THR A 164 15.93 3.32 -1.01
C THR A 164 16.10 4.08 0.32
N PRO A 165 16.72 5.28 0.39
CA PRO A 165 16.71 6.07 1.61
C PRO A 165 15.29 6.41 2.11
N ALA A 166 14.36 6.79 1.23
CA ALA A 166 12.97 7.03 1.61
C ALA A 166 12.29 5.75 2.15
N LEU A 167 12.60 4.60 1.56
CA LEU A 167 12.11 3.30 2.02
C LEU A 167 12.68 2.92 3.40
N GLU A 168 13.98 3.12 3.63
CA GLU A 168 14.63 2.91 4.93
C GLU A 168 13.98 3.78 6.02
N GLU A 169 13.74 5.05 5.73
CA GLU A 169 13.05 5.97 6.65
C GLU A 169 11.61 5.52 6.97
N LEU A 170 10.87 5.03 5.98
CA LEU A 170 9.51 4.50 6.20
C LEU A 170 9.53 3.27 7.12
N LEU A 171 10.47 2.34 6.91
CA LEU A 171 10.64 1.16 7.76
C LEU A 171 10.98 1.56 9.22
N LEU A 172 11.89 2.52 9.40
CA LEU A 172 12.26 3.04 10.72
C LEU A 172 11.09 3.73 11.41
N ARG A 173 10.30 4.53 10.69
CA ARG A 173 9.08 5.16 11.23
C ARG A 173 8.04 4.15 11.65
N LEU A 174 7.83 3.11 10.83
CA LEU A 174 6.89 2.04 11.19
C LEU A 174 7.40 1.25 12.40
N SER A 175 8.70 0.98 12.47
CA SER A 175 9.32 0.35 13.63
C SER A 175 9.07 1.17 14.90
N ARG A 176 9.32 2.48 14.87
CA ARG A 176 9.05 3.37 16.02
C ARG A 176 7.57 3.40 16.37
N LEU A 177 6.68 3.51 15.39
CA LEU A 177 5.24 3.53 15.61
C LEU A 177 4.76 2.31 16.41
N VAL A 178 5.22 1.12 16.05
CA VAL A 178 4.79 -0.13 16.72
C VAL A 178 5.48 -0.34 18.06
N ASP A 179 6.70 0.18 18.24
CA ASP A 179 7.41 0.16 19.53
C ASP A 179 6.75 1.12 20.55
N ASP A 180 6.42 2.33 20.11
CA ASP A 180 5.83 3.40 20.94
C ASP A 180 4.35 3.11 21.28
N HIS A 181 3.65 2.33 20.45
CA HIS A 181 2.22 2.03 20.60
C HIS A 181 1.94 0.52 20.64
N PRO A 182 2.06 -0.14 21.81
CA PRO A 182 1.80 -1.58 21.97
C PRO A 182 0.38 -2.02 21.60
N GLU A 183 -0.58 -1.10 21.56
CA GLU A 183 -1.94 -1.34 21.09
C GLU A 183 -2.01 -1.62 19.57
N VAL A 184 -1.00 -1.20 18.80
CA VAL A 184 -0.89 -1.46 17.37
C VAL A 184 -0.34 -2.87 17.16
N VAL A 185 -1.25 -3.84 17.13
CA VAL A 185 -0.89 -5.26 17.00
C VAL A 185 -0.64 -5.73 15.57
N GLY A 186 -0.90 -4.87 14.58
CA GLY A 186 -0.51 -5.14 13.22
C GLY A 186 -0.69 -3.95 12.29
N VAL A 187 0.25 -3.79 11.37
CA VAL A 187 0.20 -2.81 10.28
C VAL A 187 0.53 -3.52 8.98
N VAL A 188 -0.23 -3.22 7.94
CA VAL A 188 0.06 -3.65 6.57
C VAL A 188 0.02 -2.41 5.68
N LEU A 189 1.14 -2.11 5.04
CA LEU A 189 1.25 -1.10 4.00
C LEU A 189 1.41 -1.83 2.67
N GLU A 190 0.38 -1.79 1.84
CA GLU A 190 0.32 -2.58 0.61
C GLU A 190 -0.67 -1.98 -0.42
N PRO A 191 -0.21 -1.72 -1.66
CA PRO A 191 1.19 -1.61 -2.07
C PRO A 191 1.81 -0.28 -1.60
N VAL A 192 3.12 -0.28 -1.39
CA VAL A 192 3.95 0.93 -1.27
C VAL A 192 4.79 1.05 -2.53
N VAL A 193 4.49 2.04 -3.36
CA VAL A 193 5.20 2.30 -4.62
C VAL A 193 6.44 3.12 -4.30
N VAL A 194 7.63 2.57 -4.55
CA VAL A 194 8.90 3.28 -4.35
C VAL A 194 9.40 3.74 -5.72
N ALA A 195 9.33 5.04 -5.96
CA ALA A 195 9.76 5.65 -7.21
C ALA A 195 11.26 6.00 -7.15
N THR A 196 11.80 6.55 -8.23
CA THR A 196 13.18 7.07 -8.25
C THR A 196 13.39 8.22 -7.28
N GLU A 197 12.31 8.96 -6.98
CA GLU A 197 12.27 10.06 -6.02
C GLU A 197 11.05 9.86 -5.12
N GLY A 198 11.29 9.53 -3.85
CA GLY A 198 10.26 9.29 -2.86
C GLY A 198 9.46 7.99 -3.06
N LEU A 199 8.39 7.89 -2.27
CA LEU A 199 7.49 6.74 -2.26
C LEU A 199 6.05 7.18 -2.00
N SER A 200 5.10 6.31 -2.31
CA SER A 200 3.68 6.50 -2.05
C SER A 200 3.06 5.24 -1.46
N VAL A 201 2.42 5.37 -0.29
CA VAL A 201 1.65 4.29 0.33
C VAL A 201 0.23 4.35 -0.24
N LEU A 202 -0.13 3.36 -1.07
CA LEU A 202 -1.44 3.37 -1.74
C LEU A 202 -2.57 2.83 -0.85
N SER A 203 -2.25 1.93 0.08
CA SER A 203 -3.22 1.46 1.06
C SER A 203 -2.53 1.06 2.36
N ALA A 204 -3.23 1.28 3.47
CA ALA A 204 -2.78 0.92 4.80
C ALA A 204 -3.93 0.28 5.59
N THR A 205 -3.64 -0.85 6.23
CA THR A 205 -4.54 -1.49 7.20
C THR A 205 -3.84 -1.54 8.55
N VAL A 206 -4.50 -1.01 9.58
CA VAL A 206 -4.00 -1.04 10.95
C VAL A 206 -4.98 -1.81 11.83
N ARG A 207 -4.44 -2.76 12.58
CA ARG A 207 -5.15 -3.56 13.58
C ARG A 207 -4.73 -3.08 14.95
N VAL A 208 -5.71 -2.63 15.72
CA VAL A 208 -5.51 -2.22 17.11
C VAL A 208 -6.20 -3.24 18.02
N ALA A 209 -5.49 -3.68 19.04
CA ALA A 209 -6.02 -4.51 20.11
C ALA A 209 -5.48 -4.03 21.45
N HIS A 210 -6.21 -4.30 22.52
CA HIS A 210 -5.69 -4.01 23.84
C HIS A 210 -4.50 -4.94 24.09
N PRO A 211 -3.32 -4.41 24.45
CA PRO A 211 -2.20 -5.28 24.76
C PRO A 211 -2.61 -6.18 25.95
N PRO A 212 -2.24 -7.48 25.95
CA PRO A 212 -2.40 -8.28 27.15
C PRO A 212 -1.68 -7.57 28.30
N ALA A 213 -2.23 -7.64 29.52
CA ALA A 213 -1.57 -7.07 30.69
C ALA A 213 -0.12 -7.58 30.71
N ARG A 214 0.86 -6.67 30.71
CA ARG A 214 2.28 -7.01 30.82
C ARG A 214 2.45 -7.92 32.04
N GLY A 215 2.70 -9.20 31.79
CA GLY A 215 2.85 -10.24 32.82
C GLY A 215 4.18 -10.16 33.58
N ASP A 216 4.99 -9.17 33.27
CA ASP A 216 6.26 -8.84 33.89
C ASP A 216 6.04 -8.15 35.26
N LEU A 217 5.41 -8.89 36.19
CA LEU A 217 5.39 -8.58 37.62
C LEU A 217 6.49 -9.33 38.40
N GLY A 218 7.37 -10.05 37.72
CA GLY A 218 8.51 -10.76 38.34
C GLY A 218 9.84 -10.09 37.99
N PRO A 219 10.77 -9.91 38.95
CA PRO A 219 12.12 -9.47 38.64
C PRO A 219 12.76 -10.46 37.65
N ARG A 220 13.28 -9.95 36.52
CA ARG A 220 14.11 -10.74 35.61
C ARG A 220 15.45 -11.01 36.31
N THR A 221 15.55 -12.12 37.01
CA THR A 221 16.83 -12.57 37.56
C THR A 221 17.62 -13.28 36.46
N LEU A 222 18.84 -12.81 36.19
CA LEU A 222 19.83 -13.60 35.47
C LEU A 222 20.11 -14.87 36.28
N PRO A 223 20.08 -16.08 35.68
CA PRO A 223 20.56 -17.28 36.35
C PRO A 223 22.03 -17.05 36.70
N SER A 224 22.36 -17.00 37.98
CA SER A 224 23.74 -17.12 38.43
C SER A 224 24.17 -18.56 38.16
N TYR A 225 25.13 -18.75 37.25
CA TYR A 225 25.92 -19.97 37.15
C TYR A 225 27.07 -19.91 38.15
#